data_AF-A0AA88H7Z8-F1
#
_entry.id   AF-A0AA88H7Z8-F1
#
_cell.length_a   1.000
_cell.length_b   1.000
_cell.length_c   1.000
_cell.angle_alpha   90.00
_cell.angle_beta   90.00
_cell.angle_gamma   90.00
#
_symmetry.space_group_name_H-M   'P 1'
#
loop_
_entity.id
_entity.type
_entity.pdbx_description
1 polymer ?
#
loop_
_entity_poly.entity_id
_entity_poly.type
_entity_poly.pdbx_seq_one_letter_code
_entity_poly.pdbx_strand_id
1 'polypeptide(L)'
;MIASTNSTRDDHGPTSIEQTPFFIDDEYKLRMARGEEEEEDKPDDVDNVFNYGRLLSDTSKMYQLKNYYAGASNGFVRVYTAEGHKYWLAQAMTTHRAPDFKVHFSVDIDDVPKAFDILAKHFFLSRCKFGMKAYMLKDWKEKHSSEILEYSDDTASELSVERSSVENSILLNVKSEDQPRVSSLSIDSGWPEHMKGREITVYIYRYYDLEKQHTIREYGEGGIFKEYPVHIKTEHNPYYKSHFMEYQHMHPFEMFELEKKHEEPLIFFRKWIQVAEELLENAGVRNNGCAFGDVPLGGKYASFRNETFVPLKSRGKELLLNQKEFQTVSVDDYFMYPPNDCGWNASGNDDAPLVYEALRFNEVRLYDYKKWFGIQEDQD
;
A
#
# COMPACT_ATOMS: atom_id res chain seq x y z
N MET A 1 58.11 9.24 52.08
CA MET A 1 56.73 9.75 51.96
C MET A 1 55.95 8.75 51.15
N ILE A 2 54.85 8.24 51.71
CA ILE A 2 54.04 7.15 51.17
C ILE A 2 53.25 7.70 49.99
N ALA A 3 53.52 7.22 48.78
CA ALA A 3 52.75 7.55 47.58
C ALA A 3 51.59 6.54 47.46
N SER A 4 50.38 7.04 47.66
CA SER A 4 49.12 6.29 47.56
C SER A 4 48.74 6.12 46.09
N THR A 5 48.52 4.87 45.68
CA THR A 5 48.01 4.48 44.36
C THR A 5 46.48 4.49 44.39
N ASN A 6 45.84 5.41 43.65
CA ASN A 6 44.40 5.35 43.39
C ASN A 6 44.16 4.67 42.03
N SER A 7 43.67 3.43 42.13
CA SER A 7 43.13 2.61 41.05
C SER A 7 41.68 3.01 40.80
N THR A 8 41.42 3.77 39.75
CA THR A 8 40.06 3.93 39.19
C THR A 8 39.78 2.76 38.26
N ARG A 9 38.85 1.89 38.69
CA ARG A 9 38.24 0.85 37.87
C ARG A 9 37.15 1.52 37.02
N ASP A 10 37.39 1.63 35.72
CA ASP A 10 36.34 1.92 34.75
C ASP A 10 35.66 0.60 34.37
N ASP A 11 34.54 0.33 35.03
CA ASP A 11 33.67 -0.81 34.77
C ASP A 11 32.62 -0.39 33.73
N HIS A 12 33.03 -0.39 32.46
CA HIS A 12 32.13 -0.26 31.32
C HIS A 12 32.03 -1.61 30.61
N GLY A 13 31.27 -2.52 31.20
CA GLY A 13 30.78 -3.69 30.49
C GLY A 13 29.83 -3.23 29.38
N PRO A 14 30.05 -3.61 28.10
CA PRO A 14 29.05 -3.42 27.07
C PRO A 14 27.97 -4.47 27.33
N THR A 15 26.85 -4.07 27.93
CA THR A 15 25.60 -4.80 27.78
C THR A 15 25.16 -4.64 26.34
N SER A 16 25.70 -5.48 25.47
CA SER A 16 25.04 -5.83 24.21
C SER A 16 23.72 -6.47 24.61
N ILE A 17 22.68 -5.64 24.72
CA ILE A 17 21.31 -6.14 24.67
C ILE A 17 21.22 -6.77 23.28
N GLU A 18 21.35 -8.10 23.22
CA GLU A 18 20.96 -8.86 22.06
C GLU A 18 19.51 -8.46 21.79
N GLN A 19 19.31 -7.58 20.80
CA GLN A 19 18.01 -7.30 20.25
C GLN A 19 17.58 -8.59 19.57
N THR A 20 16.96 -9.48 20.36
CA THR A 20 16.19 -10.58 19.81
C THR A 20 15.20 -9.97 18.82
N PRO A 21 15.03 -10.57 17.63
CA PRO A 21 14.19 -9.99 16.60
C PRO A 21 12.82 -9.69 17.19
N PHE A 22 12.39 -8.43 17.09
CA PHE A 22 11.09 -7.98 17.59
C PHE A 22 9.98 -8.72 16.82
N PHE A 23 9.21 -9.58 17.50
CA PHE A 23 8.07 -10.29 16.93
C PHE A 23 6.78 -9.66 17.44
N ILE A 24 5.99 -9.11 16.51
CA ILE A 24 4.67 -8.53 16.79
C ILE A 24 3.71 -9.58 17.40
N ASP A 25 3.87 -10.85 17.03
CA ASP A 25 3.09 -11.96 17.58
C ASP A 25 3.45 -12.30 19.03
N ASP A 26 4.69 -12.11 19.47
CA ASP A 26 5.07 -12.45 20.85
C ASP A 26 4.45 -11.43 21.81
N GLU A 27 4.47 -10.14 21.49
CA GLU A 27 3.87 -9.12 22.33
C GLU A 27 2.34 -9.18 22.32
N TYR A 28 1.70 -9.36 21.15
CA TYR A 28 0.24 -9.53 21.10
C TYR A 28 -0.21 -10.80 21.83
N LYS A 29 0.44 -11.96 21.62
CA LYS A 29 0.14 -13.17 22.39
C LYS A 29 0.46 -13.02 23.86
N LEU A 30 1.56 -12.36 24.23
CA LEU A 30 1.88 -12.05 25.62
C LEU A 30 0.83 -11.13 26.22
N ARG A 31 0.30 -10.15 25.48
CA ARG A 31 -0.77 -9.26 25.93
C ARG A 31 -2.07 -10.03 26.13
N MET A 32 -2.47 -10.83 25.14
CA MET A 32 -3.65 -11.72 25.23
C MET A 32 -3.51 -12.72 26.39
N ALA A 33 -2.35 -13.35 26.54
CA ALA A 33 -2.07 -14.27 27.64
C ALA A 33 -2.03 -13.57 29.02
N ARG A 34 -1.70 -12.28 29.05
CA ARG A 34 -1.76 -11.44 30.27
C ARG A 34 -3.14 -10.84 30.52
N GLY A 35 -4.11 -11.02 29.62
CA GLY A 35 -5.42 -10.37 29.70
C GLY A 35 -5.34 -8.85 29.49
N GLU A 36 -4.29 -8.36 28.85
CA GLU A 36 -4.10 -6.95 28.45
C GLU A 36 -4.76 -6.66 27.08
N GLU A 37 -5.88 -7.32 26.82
CA GLU A 37 -6.74 -7.01 25.68
C GLU A 37 -7.38 -5.65 25.97
N GLU A 38 -7.11 -4.66 25.11
CA GLU A 38 -7.83 -3.41 25.21
C GLU A 38 -9.29 -3.69 24.85
N GLU A 39 -10.23 -3.08 25.56
CA GLU A 39 -11.66 -3.36 25.39
C GLU A 39 -12.15 -3.20 23.94
N GLU A 40 -11.45 -2.37 23.16
CA GLU A 40 -11.71 -2.04 21.75
C GLU A 40 -11.00 -2.98 20.75
N ASP A 41 -10.18 -3.96 21.19
CA ASP A 41 -9.63 -5.01 20.32
C ASP A 41 -10.57 -6.23 20.23
N LYS A 42 -11.78 -6.16 20.80
CA LYS A 42 -12.74 -7.26 20.79
C LYS A 42 -13.07 -7.67 19.35
N PRO A 43 -13.16 -8.99 19.07
CA PRO A 43 -13.46 -9.50 17.73
C PRO A 43 -14.72 -8.89 17.10
N ASP A 44 -15.75 -8.62 17.90
CA ASP A 44 -17.01 -8.03 17.42
C ASP A 44 -16.82 -6.63 16.85
N ASP A 45 -15.96 -5.79 17.45
CA ASP A 45 -15.68 -4.44 16.96
C ASP A 45 -14.87 -4.48 15.66
N VAL A 46 -13.92 -5.42 15.59
CA VAL A 46 -13.07 -5.65 14.41
C VAL A 46 -13.93 -6.13 13.23
N ASP A 47 -14.79 -7.13 13.44
CA ASP A 47 -15.67 -7.66 12.40
C ASP A 47 -16.73 -6.63 11.99
N ASN A 48 -17.11 -5.72 12.90
CA ASN A 48 -18.02 -4.61 12.61
C ASN A 48 -17.37 -3.53 11.73
N VAL A 49 -16.11 -3.18 11.97
CA VAL A 49 -15.43 -2.08 11.25
C VAL A 49 -14.87 -2.56 9.91
N PHE A 50 -14.34 -3.79 9.86
CA PHE A 50 -13.67 -4.35 8.69
C PHE A 50 -14.55 -5.32 7.90
N ASN A 51 -15.81 -4.93 7.68
CA ASN A 51 -16.76 -5.69 6.86
C ASN A 51 -17.03 -5.01 5.51
N TYR A 52 -16.66 -5.66 4.43
CA TYR A 52 -16.77 -5.17 3.07
C TYR A 52 -18.20 -4.74 2.71
N GLY A 53 -19.19 -5.59 3.01
CA GLY A 53 -20.59 -5.32 2.70
C GLY A 53 -21.12 -4.08 3.42
N ARG A 54 -20.78 -3.93 4.70
CA ARG A 54 -21.11 -2.75 5.51
C ARG A 54 -20.43 -1.49 4.98
N LEU A 55 -19.13 -1.53 4.70
CA LEU A 55 -18.38 -0.39 4.16
C LEU A 55 -18.96 0.06 2.82
N LEU A 56 -19.39 -0.89 1.98
CA LEU A 56 -20.12 -0.57 0.77
C LEU A 56 -21.48 0.04 1.07
N SER A 57 -22.27 -0.52 1.99
CA SER A 57 -23.64 -0.08 2.27
C SER A 57 -23.73 1.43 2.51
N ASP A 58 -22.74 2.01 3.20
CA ASP A 58 -22.66 3.44 3.50
C ASP A 58 -21.32 4.06 3.07
N THR A 59 -21.18 4.32 1.77
CA THR A 59 -19.98 4.97 1.20
C THR A 59 -19.78 6.43 1.62
N SER A 60 -20.68 7.00 2.44
CA SER A 60 -20.54 8.37 2.97
C SER A 60 -19.80 8.40 4.31
N LYS A 61 -19.62 7.23 4.94
CA LYS A 61 -19.01 7.09 6.26
C LYS A 61 -17.57 6.60 6.15
N MET A 62 -16.76 7.13 7.06
CA MET A 62 -15.47 6.56 7.42
C MET A 62 -15.63 6.00 8.84
N TYR A 63 -15.35 4.72 9.00
CA TYR A 63 -15.30 4.06 10.29
C TYR A 63 -13.89 4.20 10.85
N GLN A 64 -13.78 4.39 12.15
CA GLN A 64 -12.49 4.46 12.84
C GLN A 64 -12.46 3.43 13.95
N LEU A 65 -11.35 2.68 14.01
CA LEU A 65 -11.01 1.82 15.14
C LEU A 65 -9.57 2.13 15.54
N LYS A 66 -9.40 2.80 16.68
CA LYS A 66 -8.10 3.33 17.13
C LYS A 66 -7.46 4.25 16.07
N ASN A 67 -6.28 3.91 15.59
CA ASN A 67 -5.55 4.62 14.55
C ASN A 67 -5.79 4.08 13.14
N TYR A 68 -6.81 3.23 12.94
CA TYR A 68 -7.21 2.68 11.66
C TYR A 68 -8.53 3.30 11.19
N TYR A 69 -8.58 3.58 9.90
CA TYR A 69 -9.72 4.13 9.20
C TYR A 69 -10.15 3.16 8.12
N ALA A 70 -11.45 2.91 8.01
CA ALA A 70 -12.03 2.03 7.01
C ALA A 70 -13.23 2.70 6.32
N GLY A 71 -13.30 2.63 5.00
CA GLY A 71 -14.34 3.29 4.22
C GLY A 71 -14.34 2.86 2.76
N ALA A 72 -15.38 3.24 2.02
CA ALA A 72 -15.51 2.94 0.61
C ALA A 72 -15.69 4.21 -0.22
N SER A 73 -14.72 4.51 -1.09
CA SER A 73 -14.74 5.70 -1.95
C SER A 73 -13.92 5.49 -3.23
N ASN A 74 -14.29 6.22 -4.30
CA ASN A 74 -13.57 6.21 -5.58
C ASN A 74 -13.36 4.82 -6.19
N GLY A 75 -14.33 3.91 -6.03
CA GLY A 75 -14.26 2.55 -6.56
C GLY A 75 -13.39 1.58 -5.74
N PHE A 76 -12.99 1.96 -4.53
CA PHE A 76 -12.23 1.10 -3.61
C PHE A 76 -12.81 1.08 -2.20
N VAL A 77 -12.81 -0.09 -1.57
CA VAL A 77 -12.92 -0.25 -0.11
C VAL A 77 -11.51 -0.18 0.46
N ARG A 78 -11.28 0.58 1.52
CA ARG A 78 -9.94 0.93 2.02
C ARG A 78 -9.85 0.69 3.52
N VAL A 79 -8.66 0.30 3.96
CA VAL A 79 -8.22 0.33 5.36
C VAL A 79 -6.89 1.05 5.40
N TYR A 80 -6.71 2.04 6.26
CA TYR A 80 -5.45 2.78 6.35
C TYR A 80 -5.22 3.39 7.73
N THR A 81 -3.96 3.71 8.03
CA THR A 81 -3.57 4.53 9.18
C THR A 81 -3.39 6.00 8.78
N ALA A 82 -3.27 6.90 9.75
CA ALA A 82 -2.97 8.31 9.46
C ALA A 82 -1.71 8.48 8.59
N GLU A 83 -0.67 7.68 8.82
CA GLU A 83 0.55 7.62 8.01
C GLU A 83 0.29 7.11 6.58
N GLY A 84 -0.63 6.17 6.41
CA GLY A 84 -1.09 5.72 5.10
C GLY A 84 -1.76 6.81 4.29
N HIS A 85 -2.63 7.57 4.93
CA HIS A 85 -3.28 8.70 4.28
C HIS A 85 -2.26 9.78 3.89
N LYS A 86 -1.36 10.14 4.82
CA LYS A 86 -0.22 11.02 4.56
C LYS A 86 0.60 10.53 3.35
N TYR A 87 0.88 9.23 3.27
CA TYR A 87 1.61 8.62 2.17
C TYR A 87 0.88 8.77 0.83
N TRP A 88 -0.43 8.50 0.78
CA TRP A 88 -1.21 8.70 -0.45
C TRP A 88 -1.26 10.16 -0.89
N LEU A 89 -1.34 11.12 0.05
CA LEU A 89 -1.26 12.54 -0.28
C LEU A 89 0.13 12.91 -0.83
N ALA A 90 1.21 12.42 -0.23
CA ALA A 90 2.57 12.63 -0.72
C ALA A 90 2.76 12.03 -2.13
N GLN A 91 2.25 10.83 -2.38
CA GLN A 91 2.25 10.19 -3.70
C GLN A 91 1.49 11.03 -4.73
N ALA A 92 0.28 11.51 -4.39
CA ALA A 92 -0.50 12.36 -5.29
C ALA A 92 0.23 13.69 -5.62
N MET A 93 0.84 14.32 -4.62
CA MET A 93 1.60 15.57 -4.80
C MET A 93 2.88 15.40 -5.63
N THR A 94 3.44 14.20 -5.66
CA THR A 94 4.60 13.85 -6.53
C THR A 94 4.16 13.23 -7.86
N THR A 95 2.85 13.27 -8.17
CA THR A 95 2.24 12.60 -9.33
C THR A 95 2.68 11.12 -9.47
N HIS A 96 2.81 10.42 -8.34
CA HIS A 96 3.26 9.04 -8.26
C HIS A 96 4.66 8.77 -8.83
N ARG A 97 5.54 9.76 -8.87
CA ARG A 97 6.95 9.59 -9.27
C ARG A 97 7.85 9.07 -8.16
N ALA A 98 7.40 9.15 -6.91
CA ALA A 98 8.10 8.50 -5.80
C ALA A 98 7.96 6.96 -5.91
N PRO A 99 8.86 6.18 -5.26
CA PRO A 99 8.74 4.74 -5.13
C PRO A 99 7.35 4.35 -4.62
N ASP A 100 6.65 3.49 -5.38
CA ASP A 100 5.27 3.08 -5.09
C ASP A 100 5.19 1.55 -5.04
N PHE A 101 5.84 0.98 -4.03
CA PHE A 101 5.93 -0.47 -3.83
C PHE A 101 4.64 -1.04 -3.25
N LYS A 102 4.14 -2.10 -3.87
CA LYS A 102 2.87 -2.73 -3.50
C LYS A 102 2.94 -4.23 -3.57
N VAL A 103 2.12 -4.85 -2.73
CA VAL A 103 1.76 -6.26 -2.83
C VAL A 103 0.32 -6.34 -3.29
N HIS A 104 0.07 -7.12 -4.33
CA HIS A 104 -1.27 -7.42 -4.82
C HIS A 104 -1.65 -8.83 -4.39
N PHE A 105 -2.90 -9.02 -3.99
CA PHE A 105 -3.49 -10.34 -3.76
C PHE A 105 -4.50 -10.60 -4.86
N SER A 106 -4.22 -11.65 -5.63
CA SER A 106 -5.06 -12.11 -6.74
C SER A 106 -6.10 -13.10 -6.25
N VAL A 107 -7.34 -12.65 -6.16
CA VAL A 107 -8.47 -13.47 -5.71
C VAL A 107 -9.58 -13.47 -6.76
N ASP A 108 -10.39 -14.52 -6.78
CA ASP A 108 -11.57 -14.56 -7.63
C ASP A 108 -12.50 -13.39 -7.28
N ILE A 109 -13.11 -12.78 -8.31
CA ILE A 109 -13.87 -11.54 -8.18
C ILE A 109 -15.03 -11.69 -7.19
N ASP A 110 -15.66 -12.87 -7.14
CA ASP A 110 -16.78 -13.14 -6.24
C ASP A 110 -16.31 -13.38 -4.79
N ASP A 111 -15.03 -13.69 -4.59
CA ASP A 111 -14.43 -13.91 -3.26
C ASP A 111 -13.76 -12.64 -2.69
N VAL A 112 -13.75 -11.52 -3.43
CA VAL A 112 -13.16 -10.24 -2.99
C VAL A 112 -13.69 -9.78 -1.62
N PRO A 113 -15.00 -9.82 -1.33
CA PRO A 113 -15.52 -9.36 -0.04
C PRO A 113 -15.00 -10.20 1.12
N LYS A 114 -15.06 -11.53 0.98
CA LYS A 114 -14.54 -12.47 1.96
C LYS A 114 -13.03 -12.31 2.16
N ALA A 115 -12.28 -12.18 1.07
CA ALA A 115 -10.83 -11.97 1.13
C ALA A 115 -10.47 -10.63 1.79
N PHE A 116 -11.23 -9.57 1.50
CA PHE A 116 -11.03 -8.27 2.14
C PHE A 116 -11.25 -8.35 3.65
N ASP A 117 -12.36 -8.94 4.11
CA ASP A 117 -12.67 -9.05 5.54
C ASP A 117 -11.55 -9.78 6.30
N ILE A 118 -11.06 -10.90 5.74
CA ILE A 118 -9.94 -11.69 6.29
C ILE A 118 -8.67 -10.83 6.36
N LEU A 119 -8.29 -10.20 5.24
CA LEU A 119 -7.04 -9.45 5.17
C LEU A 119 -7.09 -8.14 5.96
N ALA A 120 -8.25 -7.50 6.08
CA ALA A 120 -8.43 -6.27 6.85
C ALA A 120 -8.33 -6.54 8.35
N LYS A 121 -8.93 -7.65 8.82
CA LYS A 121 -8.75 -8.14 10.19
C LYS A 121 -7.28 -8.45 10.48
N HIS A 122 -6.61 -9.17 9.59
CA HIS A 122 -5.17 -9.44 9.72
C HIS A 122 -4.33 -8.14 9.69
N PHE A 123 -4.64 -7.19 8.81
CA PHE A 123 -3.99 -5.88 8.74
C PHE A 123 -4.07 -5.13 10.07
N PHE A 124 -5.26 -5.09 10.69
CA PHE A 124 -5.46 -4.46 11.99
C PHE A 124 -4.73 -5.19 13.12
N LEU A 125 -4.93 -6.51 13.25
CA LEU A 125 -4.39 -7.30 14.36
C LEU A 125 -2.85 -7.35 14.35
N SER A 126 -2.25 -7.44 13.16
CA SER A 126 -0.79 -7.39 12.98
C SER A 126 -0.20 -5.98 13.11
N ARG A 127 -1.04 -4.97 13.37
CA ARG A 127 -0.69 -3.56 13.42
C ARG A 127 0.01 -3.06 12.15
N CYS A 128 -0.38 -3.58 10.98
CA CYS A 128 0.20 -3.20 9.70
C CYS A 128 -0.02 -1.70 9.45
N LYS A 129 1.05 -0.99 9.09
CA LYS A 129 0.98 0.45 8.80
C LYS A 129 0.58 0.72 7.35
N PHE A 130 0.31 1.99 7.09
CA PHE A 130 -0.01 2.56 5.78
C PHE A 130 -1.41 2.22 5.30
N GLY A 131 -1.56 1.35 4.30
CA GLY A 131 -2.88 1.13 3.73
C GLY A 131 -3.02 -0.15 2.95
N MET A 132 -4.26 -0.59 2.89
CA MET A 132 -4.78 -1.65 2.05
C MET A 132 -6.02 -1.13 1.31
N LYS A 133 -6.25 -1.60 0.10
CA LYS A 133 -7.50 -1.36 -0.63
C LYS A 133 -7.95 -2.60 -1.37
N ALA A 134 -9.25 -2.76 -1.51
CA ALA A 134 -9.89 -3.75 -2.37
C ALA A 134 -10.78 -3.04 -3.39
N TYR A 135 -10.94 -3.67 -4.55
CA TYR A 135 -11.87 -3.17 -5.56
C TYR A 135 -13.32 -3.19 -5.05
N MET A 136 -14.11 -2.16 -5.40
CA MET A 136 -15.56 -2.11 -5.14
C MET A 136 -16.33 -2.84 -6.24
N LEU A 137 -17.02 -3.91 -5.87
CA LEU A 137 -17.96 -4.63 -6.72
C LEU A 137 -19.25 -3.81 -6.85
N LYS A 138 -19.52 -3.26 -8.04
CA LYS A 138 -20.69 -2.40 -8.28
C LYS A 138 -22.02 -3.08 -7.94
N ASP A 139 -22.20 -4.31 -8.39
CA ASP A 139 -23.47 -5.04 -8.25
C ASP A 139 -23.59 -5.71 -6.87
N TRP A 140 -22.60 -5.55 -5.99
CA TRP A 140 -22.60 -6.21 -4.68
C TRP A 140 -23.82 -5.80 -3.86
N LYS A 141 -24.14 -4.49 -3.84
CA LYS A 141 -25.30 -3.96 -3.12
C LYS A 141 -26.62 -4.53 -3.63
N GLU A 142 -26.75 -4.67 -4.94
CA GLU A 142 -27.99 -5.15 -5.56
C GLU A 142 -28.15 -6.66 -5.33
N LYS A 143 -27.07 -7.43 -5.43
CA LYS A 143 -27.08 -8.88 -5.20
C LYS A 143 -27.30 -9.27 -3.74
N HIS A 144 -26.83 -8.45 -2.80
CA HIS A 144 -26.85 -8.75 -1.36
C HIS A 144 -27.71 -7.74 -0.57
N SER A 145 -28.70 -7.12 -1.22
CA SER A 145 -29.56 -6.11 -0.57
C SER A 145 -30.29 -6.67 0.66
N SER A 146 -30.61 -7.97 0.65
CA SER A 146 -31.23 -8.66 1.79
C SER A 146 -30.30 -8.79 2.99
N GLU A 147 -29.01 -9.06 2.76
CA GLU A 147 -28.00 -9.18 3.83
C GLU A 147 -27.67 -7.80 4.42
N ILE A 148 -27.66 -6.76 3.59
CA ILE A 148 -27.38 -5.38 4.03
C ILE A 148 -28.42 -4.89 5.04
N LEU A 149 -29.69 -5.31 4.91
CA LEU A 149 -30.76 -4.91 5.83
C LEU A 149 -30.54 -5.45 7.26
N GLU A 150 -29.78 -6.52 7.44
CA GLU A 150 -29.47 -7.04 8.78
C GLU A 150 -28.46 -6.18 9.55
N TYR A 151 -27.64 -5.38 8.85
CA TYR A 151 -26.62 -4.53 9.47
C TYR A 151 -27.13 -3.13 9.89
N SER A 152 -28.40 -2.79 9.60
CA SER A 152 -28.91 -1.43 9.82
C SER A 152 -29.47 -1.15 11.23
N ASP A 153 -29.63 -2.16 12.09
CA ASP A 153 -30.28 -2.00 13.40
C ASP A 153 -29.29 -1.93 14.60
N ASP A 154 -29.34 -0.79 15.29
CA ASP A 154 -29.06 -0.52 16.72
C ASP A 154 -27.64 -0.67 17.33
N THR A 155 -26.66 -1.35 16.74
CA THR A 155 -25.33 -1.52 17.40
C THR A 155 -24.30 -0.44 17.07
N ALA A 156 -24.56 0.47 16.14
CA ALA A 156 -23.60 1.47 15.70
C ALA A 156 -23.44 2.70 16.63
N SER A 157 -24.01 2.66 17.84
CA SER A 157 -24.10 3.83 18.74
C SER A 157 -22.77 4.25 19.38
N GLU A 158 -21.73 3.40 19.41
CA GLU A 158 -20.47 3.68 20.15
C GLU A 158 -19.22 3.83 19.27
N LEU A 159 -19.26 3.44 17.99
CA LEU A 159 -18.14 3.69 17.08
C LEU A 159 -18.15 5.14 16.59
N SER A 160 -17.01 5.83 16.69
CA SER A 160 -16.86 7.21 16.22
C SER A 160 -16.98 7.27 14.70
N VAL A 161 -18.18 7.52 14.21
CA VAL A 161 -18.42 7.79 12.79
C VAL A 161 -18.06 9.25 12.52
N GLU A 162 -16.85 9.49 12.00
CA GLU A 162 -16.53 10.79 11.42
C GLU A 162 -17.30 10.94 10.10
N ARG A 163 -18.24 11.89 10.05
CA ARG A 163 -18.86 12.29 8.78
C ARG A 163 -17.77 12.90 7.91
N SER A 164 -17.63 12.38 6.69
CA SER A 164 -16.64 12.77 5.66
C SER A 164 -16.70 14.27 5.30
N SER A 165 -16.18 15.13 6.18
CA SER A 165 -15.90 16.55 5.93
C SER A 165 -14.45 16.79 5.52
N VAL A 166 -13.57 15.83 5.84
CA VAL A 166 -12.12 15.91 5.61
C VAL A 166 -11.76 15.59 4.15
N GLU A 167 -12.40 14.61 3.51
CA GLU A 167 -12.08 14.26 2.11
C GLU A 167 -12.51 15.34 1.10
N ASN A 168 -13.60 16.07 1.38
CA ASN A 168 -14.05 17.16 0.52
C ASN A 168 -13.16 18.41 0.57
N SER A 169 -12.32 18.56 1.60
CA SER A 169 -11.49 19.76 1.79
C SER A 169 -10.06 19.62 1.23
N ILE A 170 -9.59 18.38 1.01
CA ILE A 170 -8.19 18.09 0.62
C ILE A 170 -8.09 17.40 -0.74
N LEU A 171 -9.21 17.01 -1.37
CA LEU A 171 -9.25 16.85 -2.82
C LEU A 171 -9.01 18.22 -3.45
N LEU A 172 -7.72 18.54 -3.62
CA LEU A 172 -7.19 19.66 -4.34
C LEU A 172 -8.08 19.96 -5.54
N ASN A 173 -8.52 21.21 -5.62
CA ASN A 173 -9.11 21.86 -6.79
C ASN A 173 -8.14 21.79 -7.99
N VAL A 174 -7.83 20.60 -8.50
CA VAL A 174 -7.39 20.40 -9.87
C VAL A 174 -8.66 20.46 -10.73
N LYS A 175 -9.29 21.64 -10.73
CA LYS A 175 -10.28 22.00 -11.74
C LYS A 175 -9.51 22.30 -13.01
N SER A 176 -9.13 21.29 -13.76
CA SER A 176 -8.97 21.51 -15.20
C SER A 176 -10.38 21.64 -15.76
N GLU A 177 -10.80 22.86 -16.03
CA GLU A 177 -12.16 23.19 -16.49
C GLU A 177 -12.52 22.55 -17.86
N ASP A 178 -11.57 21.88 -18.51
CA ASP A 178 -11.74 21.19 -19.80
C ASP A 178 -11.50 19.67 -19.75
N GLN A 179 -11.38 19.03 -18.58
CA GLN A 179 -11.53 17.56 -18.57
C GLN A 179 -12.99 17.28 -18.95
N PRO A 180 -13.27 16.52 -20.03
CA PRO A 180 -14.63 16.07 -20.29
C PRO A 180 -15.11 15.46 -18.99
N ARG A 181 -16.30 15.89 -18.49
CA ARG A 181 -16.96 15.25 -17.36
C ARG A 181 -16.78 13.75 -17.60
N VAL A 182 -15.90 13.12 -16.82
CA VAL A 182 -15.77 11.68 -16.80
C VAL A 182 -17.06 11.26 -16.14
N SER A 183 -18.10 11.25 -16.95
CA SER A 183 -19.44 10.80 -16.63
C SER A 183 -19.22 9.37 -16.19
N SER A 184 -19.09 9.17 -14.88
CA SER A 184 -19.18 7.90 -14.18
C SER A 184 -18.85 6.76 -15.13
N LEU A 185 -17.59 6.70 -15.61
CA LEU A 185 -17.24 5.81 -16.72
C LEU A 185 -17.67 4.44 -16.26
N SER A 186 -18.77 3.99 -16.83
CA SER A 186 -19.54 2.93 -16.23
C SER A 186 -18.77 1.70 -16.63
N ILE A 187 -17.86 1.26 -15.74
CA ILE A 187 -17.24 -0.06 -15.77
C ILE A 187 -18.39 -1.08 -15.62
N ASP A 188 -19.25 -1.18 -16.62
CA ASP A 188 -20.42 -2.07 -16.65
C ASP A 188 -20.04 -3.44 -17.23
N SER A 189 -18.76 -3.61 -17.58
CA SER A 189 -18.21 -4.80 -18.25
C SER A 189 -17.29 -5.64 -17.36
N GLY A 190 -17.36 -5.50 -16.04
CA GLY A 190 -16.47 -6.19 -15.12
C GLY A 190 -15.07 -5.57 -15.00
N TRP A 191 -14.26 -6.11 -14.10
CA TRP A 191 -12.90 -5.66 -13.84
C TRP A 191 -12.07 -5.75 -15.13
N PRO A 192 -11.36 -4.68 -15.56
CA PRO A 192 -10.60 -4.73 -16.79
C PRO A 192 -9.58 -5.88 -16.76
N GLU A 193 -9.46 -6.65 -17.84
CA GLU A 193 -8.56 -7.81 -17.89
C GLU A 193 -7.11 -7.44 -17.52
N HIS A 194 -6.68 -6.22 -17.84
CA HIS A 194 -5.34 -5.72 -17.51
C HIS A 194 -5.13 -5.38 -16.02
N MET A 195 -6.20 -5.32 -15.23
CA MET A 195 -6.19 -5.13 -13.77
C MET A 195 -6.41 -6.45 -13.02
N LYS A 196 -6.78 -7.52 -13.72
CA LYS A 196 -6.98 -8.85 -13.14
C LYS A 196 -5.74 -9.29 -12.35
N GLY A 197 -5.96 -9.79 -11.15
CA GLY A 197 -4.92 -10.18 -10.20
C GLY A 197 -4.48 -9.08 -9.23
N ARG A 198 -5.14 -7.92 -9.25
CA ARG A 198 -4.91 -6.79 -8.33
C ARG A 198 -6.15 -6.44 -7.53
N GLU A 199 -6.99 -7.42 -7.25
CA GLU A 199 -8.27 -7.21 -6.59
C GLU A 199 -8.10 -6.59 -5.20
N ILE A 200 -7.02 -6.95 -4.49
CA ILE A 200 -6.63 -6.34 -3.21
C ILE A 200 -5.16 -5.88 -3.31
N THR A 201 -4.86 -4.71 -2.75
CA THR A 201 -3.54 -4.07 -2.78
C THR A 201 -3.13 -3.65 -1.37
N VAL A 202 -1.90 -3.98 -0.96
CA VAL A 202 -1.26 -3.50 0.28
C VAL A 202 -0.05 -2.65 -0.08
N TYR A 203 0.06 -1.48 0.54
CA TYR A 203 1.12 -0.51 0.25
C TYR A 203 2.33 -0.73 1.16
N ILE A 204 3.52 -0.72 0.57
CA ILE A 204 4.80 -0.80 1.28
C ILE A 204 5.47 0.56 1.21
N TYR A 205 5.45 1.28 2.32
CA TYR A 205 6.21 2.52 2.42
C TYR A 205 7.69 2.24 2.54
N ARG A 206 8.46 2.83 1.62
CA ARG A 206 9.90 2.99 1.70
C ARG A 206 10.20 4.47 1.55
N TYR A 207 11.07 4.97 2.42
CA TYR A 207 11.46 6.37 2.48
C TYR A 207 12.06 6.80 1.15
N TYR A 208 11.51 7.88 0.61
CA TYR A 208 11.95 8.44 -0.65
C TYR A 208 13.19 9.31 -0.43
N ASP A 209 14.35 8.67 -0.58
CA ASP A 209 15.66 9.32 -0.45
C ASP A 209 16.00 10.09 -1.74
N LEU A 210 15.68 11.38 -1.76
CA LEU A 210 15.94 12.26 -2.91
C LEU A 210 17.41 12.35 -3.30
N GLU A 211 18.34 12.15 -2.35
CA GLU A 211 19.78 12.16 -2.64
C GLU A 211 20.20 10.97 -3.51
N LYS A 212 19.41 9.89 -3.50
CA LYS A 212 19.64 8.75 -4.42
C LYS A 212 19.00 8.97 -5.78
N GLN A 213 18.08 9.92 -5.90
CA GLN A 213 17.19 10.07 -7.05
C GLN A 213 17.65 11.29 -7.84
N HIS A 214 18.73 11.11 -8.59
CA HIS A 214 19.32 12.19 -9.40
C HIS A 214 19.08 12.05 -10.90
N THR A 215 18.43 10.97 -11.33
CA THR A 215 18.21 10.66 -12.73
C THR A 215 16.76 10.21 -12.97
N ILE A 216 16.23 10.56 -14.14
CA ILE A 216 14.99 10.00 -14.68
C ILE A 216 15.37 9.01 -15.77
N ARG A 217 14.79 7.80 -15.73
CA ARG A 217 14.99 6.75 -16.73
C ARG A 217 13.82 6.74 -17.72
N GLU A 218 14.07 7.06 -18.98
CA GLU A 218 13.07 6.95 -20.06
C GLU A 218 13.29 5.67 -20.86
N TYR A 219 12.21 4.94 -21.16
CA TYR A 219 12.26 3.79 -22.05
C TYR A 219 12.52 4.23 -23.50
N GLY A 220 13.71 3.89 -24.01
CA GLY A 220 14.06 4.04 -25.41
C GLY A 220 13.57 2.88 -26.28
N GLU A 221 13.79 3.01 -27.59
CA GLU A 221 13.55 1.91 -28.53
C GLU A 221 14.52 0.75 -28.25
N GLY A 222 14.04 -0.50 -28.36
CA GLY A 222 14.87 -1.69 -28.15
C GLY A 222 15.14 -2.05 -26.68
N GLY A 223 14.42 -1.45 -25.71
CA GLY A 223 14.55 -1.78 -24.29
C GLY A 223 15.77 -1.16 -23.59
N ILE A 224 16.46 -0.23 -24.26
CA ILE A 224 17.56 0.54 -23.67
C ILE A 224 16.99 1.75 -22.94
N PHE A 225 17.42 1.96 -21.70
CA PHE A 225 17.06 3.15 -20.93
C PHE A 225 17.94 4.33 -21.33
N LYS A 226 17.32 5.50 -21.48
CA LYS A 226 18.04 6.78 -21.53
C LYS A 226 17.92 7.45 -20.18
N GLU A 227 19.06 7.74 -19.55
CA GLU A 227 19.12 8.41 -18.26
C GLU A 227 19.26 9.92 -18.44
N TYR A 228 18.51 10.67 -17.65
CA TYR A 228 18.51 12.13 -17.66
C TYR A 228 18.80 12.68 -16.26
N PRO A 229 19.95 13.32 -16.04
CA PRO A 229 20.27 13.91 -14.75
C PRO A 229 19.41 15.15 -14.48
N VAL A 230 18.62 15.15 -13.41
CA VAL A 230 17.68 16.25 -13.10
C VAL A 230 18.37 17.55 -12.67
N HIS A 231 19.66 17.48 -12.33
CA HIS A 231 20.45 18.63 -11.89
C HIS A 231 21.21 19.34 -13.04
N ILE A 232 21.25 18.75 -14.25
CA ILE A 232 21.96 19.30 -15.39
C ILE A 232 20.95 19.80 -16.44
N LYS A 233 20.83 21.12 -16.55
CA LYS A 233 20.02 21.73 -17.60
C LYS A 233 20.79 21.69 -18.92
N THR A 234 20.29 20.93 -19.89
CA THR A 234 20.82 20.88 -21.26
C THR A 234 19.68 21.07 -22.25
N GLU A 235 20.00 21.44 -23.49
CA GLU A 235 19.00 21.57 -24.56
C GLU A 235 18.27 20.26 -24.87
N HIS A 236 18.91 19.12 -24.60
CA HIS A 236 18.37 17.78 -24.86
C HIS A 236 17.83 17.08 -23.61
N ASN A 237 17.79 17.76 -22.46
CA ASN A 237 17.25 17.22 -21.22
C ASN A 237 15.93 17.92 -20.86
N PRO A 238 14.77 17.24 -21.03
CA PRO A 238 13.48 17.83 -20.70
C PRO A 238 13.22 17.85 -19.18
N TYR A 239 14.06 17.18 -18.38
CA TYR A 239 13.88 17.02 -16.95
C TYR A 239 14.88 17.89 -16.18
N TYR A 240 14.36 18.83 -15.40
CA TYR A 240 15.17 19.67 -14.53
C TYR A 240 14.52 19.77 -13.16
N LYS A 241 15.33 19.84 -12.09
CA LYS A 241 14.85 19.77 -10.71
C LYS A 241 13.70 20.73 -10.39
N SER A 242 13.70 21.93 -10.98
CA SER A 242 12.62 22.91 -10.74
C SER A 242 11.27 22.49 -11.33
N HIS A 243 11.24 21.51 -12.23
CA HIS A 243 10.01 20.95 -12.80
C HIS A 243 9.30 20.00 -11.85
N PHE A 244 9.96 19.54 -10.78
CA PHE A 244 9.38 18.54 -9.89
C PHE A 244 9.22 19.11 -8.49
N MET A 245 8.02 18.97 -7.93
CA MET A 245 7.69 19.44 -6.58
C MET A 245 8.61 18.84 -5.52
N GLU A 246 9.02 17.59 -5.71
CA GLU A 246 9.90 16.87 -4.79
C GLU A 246 11.29 17.51 -4.61
N TYR A 247 11.78 18.34 -5.54
CA TYR A 247 13.06 19.08 -5.37
C TYR A 247 12.86 20.56 -5.01
N GLN A 248 11.64 21.00 -4.70
CA GLN A 248 11.36 22.36 -4.27
C GLN A 248 11.54 22.50 -2.75
N HIS A 249 11.39 23.72 -2.21
CA HIS A 249 11.73 24.07 -0.82
C HIS A 249 10.97 23.28 0.27
N MET A 250 9.99 22.46 -0.08
CA MET A 250 9.35 21.50 0.82
C MET A 250 9.03 20.22 0.07
N HIS A 251 9.76 19.15 0.38
CA HIS A 251 9.50 17.83 -0.17
C HIS A 251 8.15 17.29 0.36
N PRO A 252 7.23 16.76 -0.48
CA PRO A 252 5.92 16.32 0.01
C PRO A 252 5.98 15.32 1.16
N PHE A 253 6.95 14.40 1.18
CA PHE A 253 7.09 13.48 2.30
C PHE A 253 7.59 14.18 3.58
N GLU A 254 8.42 15.21 3.47
CA GLU A 254 8.79 16.04 4.63
C GLU A 254 7.59 16.87 5.13
N MET A 255 6.78 17.42 4.22
CA MET A 255 5.56 18.16 4.57
C MET A 255 4.57 17.33 5.39
N PHE A 256 4.48 16.03 5.09
CA PHE A 256 3.63 15.10 5.83
C PHE A 256 4.34 14.36 6.96
N GLU A 257 5.59 14.73 7.25
CA GLU A 257 6.43 14.13 8.30
C GLU A 257 6.67 12.62 8.08
N LEU A 258 6.69 12.17 6.82
CA LEU A 258 6.98 10.78 6.45
C LEU A 258 8.50 10.55 6.42
N GLU A 259 9.03 10.23 7.58
CA GLU A 259 10.45 9.92 7.78
C GLU A 259 10.79 8.43 7.60
N LYS A 260 12.09 8.12 7.51
CA LYS A 260 12.61 6.74 7.47
C LYS A 260 12.20 5.87 8.66
N LYS A 261 12.00 6.47 9.85
CA LYS A 261 11.54 5.74 11.05
C LYS A 261 10.12 5.16 10.92
N HIS A 262 9.36 5.62 9.93
CA HIS A 262 8.01 5.10 9.65
C HIS A 262 8.03 3.88 8.72
N GLU A 263 9.16 3.55 8.10
CA GLU A 263 9.28 2.30 7.35
C GLU A 263 9.07 1.09 8.27
N GLU A 264 8.26 0.15 7.81
CA GLU A 264 8.23 -1.18 8.43
C GLU A 264 9.43 -2.02 7.94
N PRO A 265 10.04 -2.84 8.81
CA PRO A 265 11.07 -3.79 8.39
C PRO A 265 10.52 -4.75 7.32
N LEU A 266 11.27 -5.04 6.27
CA LEU A 266 10.79 -5.94 5.20
C LEU A 266 10.46 -7.36 5.70
N ILE A 267 11.10 -7.80 6.78
CA ILE A 267 10.78 -9.07 7.45
C ILE A 267 9.37 -9.10 8.05
N PHE A 268 8.83 -7.94 8.47
CA PHE A 268 7.44 -7.83 8.90
C PHE A 268 6.51 -8.17 7.73
N PHE A 269 6.65 -7.46 6.59
CA PHE A 269 5.82 -7.70 5.41
C PHE A 269 5.93 -9.13 4.90
N ARG A 270 7.14 -9.70 4.84
CA ARG A 270 7.30 -11.12 4.43
C ARG A 270 6.44 -12.06 5.28
N LYS A 271 6.52 -11.94 6.61
CA LYS A 271 5.71 -12.76 7.53
C LYS A 271 4.22 -12.48 7.39
N TRP A 272 3.86 -11.19 7.30
CA TRP A 272 2.49 -10.75 7.12
C TRP A 272 1.85 -11.38 5.87
N ILE A 273 2.58 -11.36 4.73
CA ILE A 273 2.13 -11.94 3.46
C ILE A 273 2.02 -13.47 3.57
N GLN A 274 2.95 -14.16 4.26
CA GLN A 274 2.83 -15.61 4.50
C GLN A 274 1.53 -15.95 5.25
N VAL A 275 1.24 -15.25 6.35
CA VAL A 275 0.01 -15.48 7.11
C VAL A 275 -1.22 -15.12 6.28
N ALA A 276 -1.17 -14.04 5.50
CA ALA A 276 -2.25 -13.67 4.57
C ALA A 276 -2.57 -14.78 3.56
N GLU A 277 -1.54 -15.36 2.93
CA GLU A 277 -1.66 -16.49 2.01
C GLU A 277 -2.35 -17.70 2.66
N GLU A 278 -1.91 -18.07 3.86
CA GLU A 278 -2.47 -19.18 4.63
C GLU A 278 -3.93 -18.91 5.02
N LEU A 279 -4.24 -17.71 5.52
CA LEU A 279 -5.61 -17.33 5.89
C LEU A 279 -6.57 -17.40 4.70
N LEU A 280 -6.16 -16.90 3.52
CA LEU A 280 -6.95 -16.99 2.30
C LEU A 280 -7.15 -18.44 1.85
N GLU A 281 -6.09 -19.26 1.88
CA GLU A 281 -6.16 -20.66 1.49
C GLU A 281 -7.07 -21.48 2.40
N ASN A 282 -6.93 -21.33 3.73
CA ASN A 282 -7.78 -22.02 4.71
C ASN A 282 -9.24 -21.63 4.61
N ALA A 283 -9.51 -20.37 4.29
CA ALA A 283 -10.85 -19.89 4.07
C ALA A 283 -11.44 -20.38 2.73
N GLY A 284 -10.68 -21.09 1.90
CA GLY A 284 -11.13 -21.56 0.60
C GLY A 284 -11.33 -20.44 -0.41
N VAL A 285 -10.64 -19.30 -0.26
CA VAL A 285 -10.67 -18.21 -1.25
C VAL A 285 -10.05 -18.70 -2.54
N ARG A 286 -10.73 -18.52 -3.67
CA ARG A 286 -10.23 -18.91 -4.98
C ARG A 286 -9.17 -17.92 -5.45
N ASN A 287 -8.14 -18.45 -6.07
CA ASN A 287 -7.05 -17.67 -6.65
C ASN A 287 -7.38 -17.29 -8.11
N ASN A 288 -6.92 -16.10 -8.53
CA ASN A 288 -7.18 -15.57 -9.87
C ASN A 288 -5.89 -15.38 -10.71
N GLY A 289 -4.78 -16.02 -10.30
CA GLY A 289 -3.48 -16.00 -10.96
C GLY A 289 -2.51 -14.95 -10.42
N CYS A 290 -1.67 -14.43 -11.30
CA CYS A 290 -0.77 -13.30 -11.01
C CYS A 290 -1.08 -12.21 -12.02
N ALA A 291 -1.15 -10.95 -11.56
CA ALA A 291 -1.47 -9.85 -12.44
C ALA A 291 -0.43 -9.66 -13.55
N PHE A 292 -0.88 -9.32 -14.76
CA PHE A 292 0.05 -9.06 -15.86
C PHE A 292 0.96 -7.88 -15.54
N GLY A 293 2.27 -8.12 -15.55
CA GLY A 293 3.28 -7.14 -15.20
C GLY A 293 3.73 -7.21 -13.74
N ASP A 294 3.16 -8.08 -12.90
CA ASP A 294 3.66 -8.30 -11.54
C ASP A 294 4.65 -9.47 -11.49
N VAL A 295 5.35 -9.63 -10.37
CA VAL A 295 6.20 -10.79 -10.08
C VAL A 295 5.63 -11.56 -8.88
N PRO A 296 5.40 -12.89 -8.98
CA PRO A 296 4.86 -13.67 -7.86
C PRO A 296 5.84 -13.74 -6.69
N LEU A 297 5.32 -13.72 -5.46
CA LEU A 297 6.14 -13.79 -4.24
C LEU A 297 6.39 -15.22 -3.75
N GLY A 298 6.00 -16.24 -4.52
CA GLY A 298 6.19 -17.67 -4.19
C GLY A 298 5.01 -18.31 -3.47
N GLY A 299 3.99 -17.53 -3.12
CA GLY A 299 2.70 -18.02 -2.66
C GLY A 299 1.71 -18.22 -3.80
N LYS A 300 0.45 -18.41 -3.46
CA LYS A 300 -0.66 -18.59 -4.39
C LYS A 300 -1.25 -17.24 -4.80
N TYR A 301 -1.50 -16.35 -3.85
CA TYR A 301 -2.26 -15.11 -4.06
C TYR A 301 -1.38 -13.88 -4.32
N ALA A 302 -0.21 -13.79 -3.69
CA ALA A 302 0.56 -12.55 -3.59
C ALA A 302 1.56 -12.33 -4.73
N SER A 303 1.54 -11.13 -5.29
CA SER A 303 2.51 -10.64 -6.25
C SER A 303 3.03 -9.25 -5.88
N PHE A 304 4.20 -8.89 -6.36
CA PHE A 304 4.85 -7.61 -6.11
C PHE A 304 4.88 -6.73 -7.35
N ARG A 305 4.69 -5.43 -7.17
CA ARG A 305 4.85 -4.41 -8.21
C ARG A 305 5.40 -3.12 -7.62
N ASN A 306 6.23 -2.44 -8.39
CA ASN A 306 6.56 -1.03 -8.21
C ASN A 306 5.76 -0.21 -9.22
N GLU A 307 4.79 0.55 -8.72
CA GLU A 307 3.85 1.33 -9.53
C GLU A 307 4.28 2.78 -9.78
N THR A 308 5.54 3.13 -9.50
CA THR A 308 6.08 4.45 -9.82
C THR A 308 5.84 4.80 -11.28
N PHE A 309 5.30 5.99 -11.52
CA PHE A 309 5.02 6.49 -12.86
C PHE A 309 6.31 6.62 -13.66
N VAL A 310 6.21 6.25 -14.94
CA VAL A 310 7.35 6.22 -15.85
C VAL A 310 7.20 7.28 -16.93
N PRO A 311 8.31 7.81 -17.45
CA PRO A 311 8.26 8.69 -18.61
C PRO A 311 7.59 8.03 -19.83
N LEU A 312 6.81 8.81 -20.57
CA LEU A 312 6.31 8.45 -21.89
C LEU A 312 7.48 8.15 -22.83
N LYS A 313 7.33 7.09 -23.63
CA LYS A 313 8.22 6.80 -24.76
C LYS A 313 8.19 7.97 -25.75
N SER A 314 9.25 8.15 -26.55
CA SER A 314 9.38 9.29 -27.47
C SER A 314 8.17 9.49 -28.39
N ARG A 315 7.59 8.40 -28.92
CA ARG A 315 6.34 8.46 -29.71
C ARG A 315 5.14 8.95 -28.91
N GLY A 316 5.02 8.59 -27.63
CA GLY A 316 3.97 9.07 -26.74
C GLY A 316 4.08 10.58 -26.51
N LYS A 317 5.29 11.10 -26.37
CA LYS A 317 5.56 12.54 -26.27
C LYS A 317 5.18 13.29 -27.55
N GLU A 318 5.54 12.75 -28.71
CA GLU A 318 5.16 13.35 -30.00
C GLU A 318 3.64 13.44 -30.17
N LEU A 319 2.91 12.35 -29.84
CA LEU A 319 1.44 12.35 -29.88
C LEU A 319 0.85 13.40 -28.92
N LEU A 320 1.39 13.50 -27.71
CA LEU A 320 0.95 14.50 -26.73
C LEU A 320 1.18 15.93 -27.23
N LEU A 321 2.35 16.21 -27.80
CA LEU A 321 2.69 17.53 -28.36
C LEU A 321 1.76 17.90 -29.53
N ASN A 322 1.44 16.94 -30.41
CA ASN A 322 0.52 17.14 -31.53
C ASN A 322 -0.94 17.34 -31.08
N GLN A 323 -1.35 16.74 -29.95
CA GLN A 323 -2.70 16.93 -29.40
C GLN A 323 -2.87 18.28 -28.70
N LYS A 324 -1.78 18.84 -28.16
CA LYS A 324 -1.79 20.06 -27.34
C LYS A 324 -1.25 21.28 -28.10
N GLU A 325 -1.49 21.41 -29.41
CA GLU A 325 -0.97 22.52 -30.26
C GLU A 325 -1.16 23.94 -29.69
N PHE A 326 -2.08 24.14 -28.73
CA PHE A 326 -2.35 25.43 -28.08
C PHE A 326 -2.24 25.44 -26.53
N GLN A 327 -1.83 24.33 -25.90
CA GLN A 327 -1.71 24.23 -24.44
C GLN A 327 -0.27 24.03 -24.00
N THR A 328 0.13 24.67 -22.89
CA THR A 328 1.43 24.44 -22.28
C THR A 328 1.49 23.02 -21.70
N VAL A 329 2.40 22.20 -22.23
CA VAL A 329 2.68 20.85 -21.69
C VAL A 329 3.56 20.97 -20.45
N SER A 330 3.10 20.44 -19.32
CA SER A 330 3.93 20.36 -18.11
C SER A 330 4.82 19.12 -18.17
N VAL A 331 5.86 19.07 -17.34
CA VAL A 331 6.68 17.85 -17.22
C VAL A 331 5.88 16.68 -16.68
N ASP A 332 4.86 16.93 -15.86
CA ASP A 332 3.99 15.88 -15.31
C ASP A 332 3.23 15.15 -16.43
N ASP A 333 2.85 15.86 -17.51
CA ASP A 333 2.19 15.25 -18.67
C ASP A 333 3.08 14.22 -19.38
N TYR A 334 4.41 14.24 -19.14
CA TYR A 334 5.34 13.25 -19.68
C TYR A 334 5.43 11.98 -18.85
N PHE A 335 4.66 11.83 -17.78
CA PHE A 335 4.65 10.64 -16.96
C PHE A 335 3.32 9.91 -17.08
N MET A 336 3.37 8.58 -17.04
CA MET A 336 2.18 7.74 -17.07
C MET A 336 2.28 6.63 -16.03
N TYR A 337 1.13 6.10 -15.65
CA TYR A 337 1.06 4.85 -14.89
C TYR A 337 1.83 3.75 -15.64
N PRO A 338 2.68 2.95 -14.96
CA PRO A 338 3.59 2.03 -15.61
C PRO A 338 2.84 0.97 -16.42
N PRO A 339 3.11 0.85 -17.73
CA PRO A 339 2.53 -0.20 -18.55
C PRO A 339 2.85 -1.60 -18.02
N ASN A 340 1.90 -2.54 -18.15
CA ASN A 340 2.10 -3.91 -17.67
C ASN A 340 3.23 -4.64 -18.43
N ASP A 341 3.42 -4.35 -19.73
CA ASP A 341 4.46 -4.94 -20.58
C ASP A 341 5.88 -4.48 -20.20
N CYS A 342 6.01 -3.42 -19.40
CA CYS A 342 7.28 -3.00 -18.80
C CYS A 342 7.66 -3.81 -17.55
N GLY A 343 6.83 -4.76 -17.12
CA GLY A 343 7.09 -5.65 -15.98
C GLY A 343 6.84 -4.99 -14.62
N TRP A 344 7.38 -5.63 -13.58
CA TRP A 344 7.05 -5.33 -12.17
C TRP A 344 7.85 -4.18 -11.58
N ASN A 345 8.95 -3.78 -12.23
CA ASN A 345 9.77 -2.63 -11.85
C ASN A 345 9.98 -1.71 -13.04
N ALA A 346 8.87 -1.22 -13.61
CA ALA A 346 8.92 -0.43 -14.83
C ALA A 346 9.76 0.85 -14.68
N SER A 347 9.74 1.50 -13.52
CA SER A 347 10.60 2.68 -13.28
C SER A 347 12.10 2.35 -13.15
N GLY A 348 12.44 1.06 -13.08
CA GLY A 348 13.80 0.60 -12.86
C GLY A 348 14.33 1.08 -11.51
N ASN A 349 13.52 1.13 -10.45
CA ASN A 349 14.00 1.54 -9.14
C ASN A 349 14.98 0.50 -8.58
N ASP A 350 16.17 0.94 -8.16
CA ASP A 350 17.26 0.05 -7.75
C ASP A 350 16.97 -0.69 -6.42
N ASP A 351 16.07 -0.17 -5.57
CA ASP A 351 15.66 -0.83 -4.33
C ASP A 351 14.59 -1.91 -4.58
N ALA A 352 13.88 -1.89 -5.71
CA ALA A 352 12.78 -2.82 -5.97
C ALA A 352 13.22 -4.29 -5.97
N PRO A 353 14.36 -4.70 -6.58
CA PRO A 353 14.88 -6.06 -6.45
C PRO A 353 15.19 -6.45 -5.01
N LEU A 354 15.74 -5.55 -4.20
CA LEU A 354 16.03 -5.84 -2.80
C LEU A 354 14.74 -6.04 -1.99
N VAL A 355 13.73 -5.21 -2.24
CA VAL A 355 12.41 -5.35 -1.62
C VAL A 355 11.78 -6.69 -2.05
N TYR A 356 11.74 -6.98 -3.34
CA TYR A 356 11.21 -8.25 -3.85
C TYR A 356 11.90 -9.47 -3.23
N GLU A 357 13.23 -9.49 -3.20
CA GLU A 357 14.02 -10.58 -2.60
C GLU A 357 13.77 -10.74 -1.10
N ALA A 358 13.53 -9.64 -0.38
CA ALA A 358 13.20 -9.69 1.03
C ALA A 358 11.78 -10.21 1.30
N LEU A 359 10.84 -10.00 0.37
CA LEU A 359 9.44 -10.42 0.50
C LEU A 359 9.19 -11.84 0.00
N ARG A 360 9.92 -12.29 -1.02
CA ARG A 360 9.66 -13.58 -1.67
C ARG A 360 9.90 -14.77 -0.74
N PHE A 361 9.10 -15.80 -0.93
CA PHE A 361 9.26 -17.08 -0.27
C PHE A 361 10.29 -17.90 -1.05
N ASN A 362 11.48 -18.07 -0.48
CA ASN A 362 12.32 -19.18 -0.88
C ASN A 362 11.65 -20.47 -0.36
N GLU A 363 11.84 -21.62 -1.03
CA GLU A 363 11.18 -22.93 -0.78
C GLU A 363 11.18 -23.42 0.69
N VAL A 364 11.88 -22.73 1.59
CA VAL A 364 11.82 -22.92 3.03
C VAL A 364 10.56 -22.24 3.59
N ARG A 365 9.52 -23.03 3.86
CA ARG A 365 8.42 -22.64 4.76
C ARG A 365 9.03 -22.35 6.13
N LEU A 366 9.09 -21.08 6.51
CA LEU A 366 9.80 -20.65 7.71
C LEU A 366 9.01 -20.92 9.00
N TYR A 367 7.70 -21.14 8.94
CA TYR A 367 6.85 -21.26 10.13
C TYR A 367 5.66 -22.22 9.93
N ASP A 368 5.28 -22.88 11.02
CA ASP A 368 4.08 -23.73 11.15
C ASP A 368 2.99 -22.94 11.91
N TYR A 369 2.22 -22.15 11.17
CA TYR A 369 1.26 -21.18 11.74
C TYR A 369 0.06 -21.83 12.46
N LYS A 370 -0.30 -23.08 12.12
CA LYS A 370 -1.42 -23.81 12.76
C LYS A 370 -1.17 -23.95 14.26
N LYS A 371 0.05 -24.31 14.61
CA LYS A 371 0.53 -24.36 16.00
C LYS A 371 0.44 -22.99 16.69
N TRP A 372 0.51 -21.90 15.95
CA TRP A 372 0.61 -20.54 16.47
C TRP A 372 -0.74 -19.90 16.77
N PHE A 373 -1.76 -20.18 15.96
CA PHE A 373 -3.13 -19.66 16.15
C PHE A 373 -4.03 -20.63 16.92
N GLY A 374 -3.49 -21.75 17.41
CA GLY A 374 -4.29 -22.76 18.11
C GLY A 374 -5.37 -23.37 17.23
N ILE A 375 -5.20 -23.32 15.91
CA ILE A 375 -6.08 -23.99 14.96
C ILE A 375 -5.82 -25.47 15.18
N GLN A 376 -6.78 -26.15 15.82
CA GLN A 376 -6.71 -27.59 15.97
C GLN A 376 -6.63 -28.20 14.59
N GLU A 377 -5.61 -29.02 14.36
CA GLU A 377 -5.63 -29.91 13.21
C GLU A 377 -6.85 -30.81 13.40
N ASP A 378 -7.80 -30.71 12.46
CA ASP A 378 -8.85 -31.69 12.35
C ASP A 378 -8.15 -33.06 12.25
N GLN A 379 -8.33 -33.88 13.29
CA GLN A 379 -7.83 -35.25 13.28
C GLN A 379 -8.70 -36.04 12.32
N ASP A 380 -8.28 -36.09 11.05
CA ASP A 380 -8.83 -36.99 10.03
C ASP A 380 -8.65 -38.47 10.39
#